data_AF-A0A7J4ZM91-F1
#
_entry.id   AF-A0A7J4ZM91-F1
#
_cell.length_a   1.000
_cell.length_b   1.000
_cell.length_c   1.000
_cell.angle_alpha   90.00
_cell.angle_beta   90.00
_cell.angle_gamma   90.00
#
_symmetry.space_group_name_H-M   'P 1'
#
loop_
_entity.id
_entity.type
_entity.pdbx_description
1 polymer ?
#
loop_
_entity_poly.entity_id
_entity_poly.type
_entity_poly.pdbx_seq_one_letter_code
_entity_poly.pdbx_strand_id
1 'polypeptide(L)' 'MGEAWGIVTIVGFAGWLAAALTFLFTSFPERGRFEKRPAMVWGGVLAVFYAVWIAGLLNA' A
#
# COMPACT_ATOMS: atom_id res chain seq x y z
N MET A 1 -10.86 7.92 22.07
CA MET A 1 -11.15 7.77 20.62
C MET A 1 -9.90 7.69 19.74
N GLY A 2 -8.67 7.93 20.24
CA GLY A 2 -7.45 7.94 19.40
C GLY A 2 -6.71 6.60 19.22
N GLU A 3 -6.90 5.61 20.10
CA GLU A 3 -6.09 4.37 20.05
C GLU A 3 -6.41 3.50 18.83
N ALA A 4 -7.70 3.34 18.49
CA ALA A 4 -8.12 2.57 17.32
C ALA A 4 -7.64 3.21 16.01
N TRP A 5 -7.72 4.53 15.90
CA TRP A 5 -7.24 5.28 14.73
C TRP A 5 -5.71 5.30 14.63
N GLY A 6 -5.00 5.27 15.76
CA GLY A 6 -3.56 5.04 15.79
C GLY A 6 -3.16 3.69 15.19
N ILE A 7 -3.88 2.61 15.55
CA ILE A 7 -3.65 1.28 14.96
C ILE A 7 -3.94 1.30 13.46
N VAL A 8 -5.05 1.90 13.04
CA VAL A 8 -5.40 2.04 11.61
C VAL A 8 -4.30 2.77 10.84
N THR A 9 -3.74 3.83 11.42
CA THR A 9 -2.65 4.61 10.82
C THR A 9 -1.41 3.74 10.62
N ILE A 10 -0.99 3.01 11.65
CA ILE A 10 0.21 2.15 11.59
C ILE A 10 0.01 1.00 10.60
N VAL A 11 -1.15 0.33 10.64
CA VAL A 11 -1.47 -0.78 9.73
C VAL A 11 -1.58 -0.29 8.29
N GLY A 12 -2.23 0.87 8.08
CA GLY A 12 -2.32 1.54 6.79
C GLY A 12 -0.95 1.82 6.20
N PHE A 13 -0.07 2.45 6.98
CA PHE A 13 1.30 2.77 6.57
C PHE A 13 2.13 1.52 6.27
N ALA A 14 2.15 0.54 7.19
CA ALA A 14 2.93 -0.68 7.03
C ALA A 14 2.46 -1.49 5.82
N GLY A 15 1.15 -1.62 5.63
CA GLY A 15 0.58 -2.30 4.47
C GLY A 15 0.84 -1.55 3.16
N TRP A 16 0.80 -0.22 3.18
CA TRP A 16 1.16 0.60 2.01
C TRP A 16 2.63 0.40 1.63
N LEU A 17 3.55 0.43 2.61
CA LEU A 17 4.97 0.21 2.38
C LEU A 17 5.26 -1.20 1.84
N ALA A 18 4.65 -2.23 2.44
CA ALA A 18 4.79 -3.61 1.97
C ALA A 18 4.25 -3.75 0.53
N ALA A 19 3.08 -3.20 0.24
CA ALA A 19 2.50 -3.20 -1.10
C ALA A 19 3.37 -2.46 -2.12
N ALA A 20 4.04 -1.37 -1.74
CA ALA A 20 4.96 -0.62 -2.60
C ALA A 20 6.17 -1.46 -2.98
N LEU A 21 6.78 -2.13 -2.00
CA LEU A 21 7.91 -3.03 -2.23
C LEU A 21 7.49 -4.20 -3.13
N THR A 22 6.37 -4.86 -2.82
CA THR A 22 5.88 -5.98 -3.63
C THR A 22 5.52 -5.53 -5.04
N PHE A 23 4.86 -4.38 -5.20
CA PHE A 23 4.57 -3.79 -6.50
C PHE A 23 5.85 -3.59 -7.31
N LEU A 24 6.90 -3.01 -6.70
CA LEU A 24 8.17 -2.76 -7.38
C LEU A 24 8.80 -4.06 -7.90
N PHE A 25 8.94 -5.07 -7.03
CA PHE A 25 9.63 -6.32 -7.39
C PHE A 25 8.79 -7.23 -8.31
N THR A 26 7.46 -7.19 -8.23
CA THR A 26 6.59 -8.05 -9.04
C THR A 26 6.17 -7.42 -10.36
N SER A 27 6.05 -6.09 -10.41
CA SER A 27 5.65 -5.37 -11.62
C SER A 27 6.84 -5.09 -12.54
N PHE A 28 8.05 -5.00 -11.98
CA PHE A 28 9.29 -4.74 -12.71
C PHE A 28 10.36 -5.81 -12.39
N PRO A 29 10.12 -7.08 -12.75
CA PRO A 29 11.05 -8.17 -12.43
C PRO A 29 12.39 -8.05 -13.16
N GLU A 30 12.39 -7.45 -14.36
CA GLU A 30 13.56 -7.29 -15.21
C GLU A 30 13.58 -5.88 -15.81
N ARG A 31 14.79 -5.37 -16.10
CA ARG A 31 14.95 -4.03 -16.67
C ARG A 31 14.29 -3.95 -18.05
N GLY A 32 13.32 -3.05 -18.20
CA GLY A 32 12.57 -2.85 -19.44
C GLY A 32 11.34 -3.75 -19.59
N ARG A 33 11.05 -4.60 -18.61
CA ARG A 33 9.86 -5.46 -18.61
C ARG A 33 8.87 -4.99 -17.55
N PHE A 34 7.62 -4.81 -17.96
CA PHE A 34 6.52 -4.41 -17.09
C PHE A 34 5.39 -5.44 -17.14
N GLU A 35 5.13 -6.05 -15.99
CA GLU A 35 4.11 -7.08 -15.83
C GLU A 35 2.78 -6.45 -15.43
N LYS A 36 1.87 -6.28 -16.39
CA LYS A 36 0.59 -5.56 -16.20
C LYS A 36 -0.30 -6.17 -15.13
N ARG A 37 -0.34 -7.51 -15.04
CA ARG A 37 -1.22 -8.23 -14.10
C ARG A 37 -0.80 -8.02 -12.64
N PRO A 38 0.45 -8.30 -12.22
CA PRO A 38 0.89 -7.97 -10.87
C PRO A 38 0.85 -6.46 -10.62
N ALA A 39 1.12 -5.61 -11.62
CA ALA A 39 0.99 -4.17 -11.46
C ALA A 39 -0.44 -3.72 -11.12
N MET A 40 -1.45 -4.29 -11.78
CA MET A 40 -2.85 -3.96 -11.49
C MET A 40 -3.26 -4.44 -10.09
N VAL A 41 -2.85 -5.65 -9.70
CA VAL A 41 -3.17 -6.22 -8.39
C VAL A 41 -2.47 -5.44 -7.28
N TRP A 42 -1.14 -5.35 -7.32
CA TRP A 42 -0.36 -4.71 -6.26
C TRP A 42 -0.50 -3.20 -6.26
N GLY A 43 -0.74 -2.58 -7.42
CA GLY A 43 -1.09 -1.16 -7.51
C GLY A 43 -2.46 -0.87 -6.88
N GLY A 44 -3.44 -1.76 -7.05
CA GLY A 44 -4.72 -1.68 -6.35
C GLY A 44 -4.57 -1.82 -4.83
N VAL A 45 -3.80 -2.83 -4.38
CA VAL A 45 -3.50 -3.02 -2.95
C VAL A 45 -2.78 -1.81 -2.36
N LEU A 46 -1.80 -1.25 -3.08
CA LEU A 46 -1.10 -0.02 -2.71
C LEU A 46 -2.10 1.13 -2.50
N ALA A 47 -3.01 1.36 -3.45
CA ALA A 47 -3.99 2.43 -3.37
C ALA A 47 -4.96 2.26 -2.19
N VAL A 48 -5.39 1.03 -1.90
CA VAL A 48 -6.26 0.72 -0.76
C VAL A 48 -5.56 1.03 0.56
N PHE A 49 -4.34 0.55 0.77
CA PHE A 49 -3.61 0.82 2.00
C PHE A 49 -3.24 2.30 2.15
N TYR A 50 -2.98 3.00 1.05
CA TYR A 50 -2.82 4.45 1.07
C TYR A 50 -4.08 5.15 1.60
N ALA A 51 -5.26 4.78 1.08
CA ALA A 51 -6.53 5.34 1.54
C ALA A 51 -6.78 5.05 3.03
N VAL A 52 -6.48 3.83 3.48
CA VAL A 52 -6.59 3.44 4.91
C VAL A 52 -5.63 4.26 5.77
N TRP A 53 -4.39 4.47 5.32
CA TRP A 53 -3.42 5.28 6.05
C TRP A 53 -3.87 6.73 6.18
N ILE A 54 -4.35 7.34 5.08
CA ILE A 54 -4.88 8.70 5.09
C ILE A 54 -6.11 8.82 6.00
N ALA A 55 -7.04 7.86 5.93
CA ALA A 55 -8.19 7.83 6.83
C ALA A 55 -7.77 7.76 8.31
N GLY A 56 -6.73 6.96 8.62
CA GLY A 56 -6.09 6.92 9.93
C GLY A 56 -5.57 8.29 10.36
N LEU A 57 -4.75 8.93 9.53
CA LEU A 57 -4.17 10.25 9.82
C LEU A 57 -5.21 11.36 10.03
N LEU A 58 -6.35 11.29 9.33
CA LEU A 58 -7.41 12.30 9.45
C LEU A 58 -8.25 12.15 10.72
N ASN A 59 -8.21 10.99 11.37
CA ASN A 59 -9.07 10.68 12.54
C ASN A 59 -8.28 10.30 13.81
N ALA A 60 -6.96 10.17 13.73
CA ALA A 60 -6.05 9.92 14.85
C ALA A 60 -5.70 11.23 15.58
#